data_AF-A0A7K4J8J4-F1
#
_entry.id   AF-A0A7K4J8J4-F1
#
_cell.length_a   1.000
_cell.length_b   1.000
_cell.length_c   1.000
_cell.angle_alpha   90.00
_cell.angle_beta   90.00
_cell.angle_gamma   90.00
#
_symmetry.space_group_name_H-M   'P 1'
#
loop_
_entity.id
_entity.type
_entity.pdbx_description
1 polymer ?
#
loop_
_entity_poly.entity_id
_entity_poly.type
_entity_poly.pdbx_seq_one_letter_code
_entity_poly.pdbx_strand_id
1 'polypeptide(L)'
;EKQVFQLRAHMYQARSLFAADSSGLSDPFARVFFISQSQCTEVLNETLCPTWDQLLVFDNVELYGEAHEMRDDPPIIVIEIYDQDTVGKADFMGRTFAKPVVKMSDEQYCPPRFPPQLEYYQIYRGNSTAGDLLAAFELLQIGPGGKSDLPPIDGPTDIDRGPILPVPLGIRPVLSKYRVEVIALEHQTLMFTTVWGRVMENQLPQPQPCCSQGSSLSHPYNEHTLASQDLPENELLHPPLNIRVVDCRAFGRYTLVGSHAVSSLRKFIYRPPDKKAQHWNMTG
;
A
#
# COMPACT_ATOMS: atom_id res chain seq x y z
N GLU A 1 20.35 16.60 26.72
CA GLU A 1 19.27 16.36 27.72
C GLU A 1 18.63 14.98 27.49
N LYS A 2 17.95 14.37 28.48
CA LYS A 2 17.17 13.13 28.25
C LYS A 2 15.76 13.52 27.79
N GLN A 3 15.32 12.95 26.68
CA GLN A 3 14.01 13.19 26.10
C GLN A 3 13.27 11.85 25.94
N VAL A 4 11.97 11.84 26.18
CA VAL A 4 11.14 10.63 26.07
C VAL A 4 10.12 10.84 24.96
N PHE A 5 10.01 9.85 24.08
CA PHE A 5 9.12 9.88 22.92
C PHE A 5 8.25 8.63 22.84
N GLN A 6 7.18 8.72 22.07
CA GLN A 6 6.45 7.59 21.51
C GLN A 6 6.62 7.60 19.99
N LEU A 7 7.14 6.52 19.42
CA LEU A 7 7.12 6.33 17.96
C LEU A 7 5.84 5.59 17.59
N ARG A 8 5.14 6.11 16.58
CA ARG A 8 4.02 5.45 15.91
C ARG A 8 4.42 5.11 14.48
N ALA A 9 4.39 3.83 14.15
CA ALA A 9 4.60 3.33 12.80
C ALA A 9 3.28 2.86 12.22
N HIS A 10 2.75 3.62 11.27
CA HIS A 10 1.50 3.37 10.57
C HIS A 10 1.79 2.51 9.33
N MET A 11 1.79 1.20 9.52
CA MET A 11 2.15 0.19 8.52
C MET A 11 0.92 -0.18 7.69
N TYR A 12 0.75 0.42 6.51
CA TYR A 12 -0.48 0.25 5.73
C TYR A 12 -0.41 -0.93 4.77
N GLN A 13 0.41 -0.88 3.73
CA GLN A 13 0.54 -1.97 2.74
C GLN A 13 1.95 -2.06 2.18
N ALA A 14 2.30 -3.20 1.57
CA ALA A 14 3.40 -3.30 0.64
C ALA A 14 2.92 -3.84 -0.71
N ARG A 15 3.71 -3.62 -1.77
CA ARG A 15 3.39 -4.10 -3.11
C ARG A 15 4.62 -4.61 -3.84
N SER A 16 4.39 -5.52 -4.78
CA SER A 16 5.42 -6.06 -5.67
C SER A 16 6.59 -6.69 -4.90
N LEU A 17 6.28 -7.36 -3.79
CA LEU A 17 7.27 -8.15 -3.06
C LEU A 17 7.75 -9.34 -3.90
N PHE A 18 8.95 -9.84 -3.62
CA PHE A 18 9.45 -11.06 -4.24
C PHE A 18 8.69 -12.29 -3.74
N ALA A 19 8.43 -13.25 -4.62
CA ALA A 19 8.02 -14.57 -4.19
C ALA A 19 9.23 -15.31 -3.63
N ALA A 20 9.15 -15.72 -2.36
CA ALA A 20 10.16 -16.57 -1.74
C ALA A 20 9.71 -18.05 -1.69
N ASP A 21 8.40 -18.32 -1.72
CA ASP A 21 7.89 -19.69 -1.74
C ASP A 21 7.88 -20.34 -3.13
N SER A 22 7.92 -21.67 -3.13
CA SER A 22 7.69 -22.50 -4.32
C SER A 22 6.30 -22.32 -4.95
N SER A 23 5.33 -21.78 -4.21
CA SER A 23 3.99 -21.43 -4.69
C SER A 23 4.00 -20.23 -5.65
N GLY A 24 5.10 -19.47 -5.68
CA GLY A 24 5.17 -18.18 -6.38
C GLY A 24 4.53 -17.03 -5.60
N LEU A 25 4.23 -17.23 -4.31
CA LEU A 25 3.76 -16.22 -3.35
C LEU A 25 4.71 -16.19 -2.13
N SER A 26 4.29 -15.52 -1.06
CA SER A 26 4.99 -15.44 0.23
C SER A 26 3.96 -15.21 1.34
N ASP A 27 4.38 -15.41 2.59
CA ASP A 27 3.68 -15.09 3.82
C ASP A 27 4.32 -13.85 4.52
N PRO A 28 4.23 -12.64 3.93
CA PRO A 28 5.01 -11.49 4.38
C PRO A 28 4.56 -10.90 5.73
N PHE A 29 5.55 -10.51 6.54
CA PHE A 29 5.41 -9.57 7.65
C PHE A 29 6.54 -8.54 7.66
N ALA A 30 6.27 -7.38 8.26
CA ALA A 30 7.25 -6.32 8.45
C ALA A 30 7.74 -6.29 9.90
N ARG A 31 9.04 -6.12 10.09
CA ARG A 31 9.68 -5.85 11.37
C ARG A 31 10.27 -4.44 11.38
N VAL A 32 9.74 -3.60 12.25
CA VAL A 32 10.16 -2.21 12.42
C VAL A 32 11.12 -2.12 13.60
N PHE A 33 12.27 -1.51 13.39
CA PHE A 33 13.27 -1.25 14.41
C PHE A 33 13.44 0.24 14.61
N PHE A 34 13.52 0.62 15.88
CA PHE A 34 13.85 1.98 16.27
C PHE A 34 14.63 1.98 17.58
N ILE A 35 15.85 2.52 17.53
CA ILE A 35 16.79 2.55 18.65
C ILE A 35 17.05 1.14 19.20
N SER A 36 16.50 0.81 20.35
CA SER A 36 16.67 -0.46 21.07
C SER A 36 15.44 -1.35 21.01
N GLN A 37 14.38 -0.89 20.34
CA GLN A 37 13.09 -1.57 20.29
C GLN A 37 12.80 -2.10 18.88
N SER A 38 12.01 -3.17 18.82
CA SER A 38 11.49 -3.72 17.57
C SER A 38 10.07 -4.25 17.77
N GLN A 39 9.21 -4.09 16.76
CA GLN A 39 7.88 -4.69 16.70
C GLN A 39 7.62 -5.25 15.31
N CYS A 40 6.71 -6.21 15.22
CA CYS A 40 6.31 -6.84 13.96
C CYS A 40 4.85 -6.56 13.67
N THR A 41 4.52 -6.45 12.38
CA THR A 41 3.14 -6.57 11.91
C THR A 41 2.67 -8.03 11.99
N GLU A 42 1.40 -8.25 11.72
CA GLU A 42 0.90 -9.59 11.43
C GLU A 42 1.57 -10.20 10.19
N VAL A 43 1.56 -11.54 10.16
CA VAL A 43 1.90 -12.36 9.00
C VAL A 43 0.65 -12.51 8.16
N LEU A 44 0.73 -12.17 6.88
CA LEU A 44 -0.36 -12.34 5.93
C LEU A 44 0.01 -13.41 4.91
N ASN A 45 -0.76 -14.49 4.85
CA ASN A 45 -0.38 -15.65 4.06
C ASN A 45 -0.65 -15.47 2.55
N GLU A 46 0.17 -16.10 1.73
CA GLU A 46 0.03 -16.26 0.28
C GLU A 46 -0.25 -14.94 -0.48
N THR A 47 0.57 -13.91 -0.25
CA THR A 47 0.44 -12.61 -0.91
C THR A 47 1.79 -11.92 -1.18
N LEU A 48 1.88 -11.23 -2.32
CA LEU A 48 2.98 -10.32 -2.66
C LEU A 48 2.59 -8.84 -2.53
N CYS A 49 1.35 -8.58 -2.08
CA CYS A 49 0.77 -7.26 -1.88
C CYS A 49 0.02 -7.23 -0.54
N PRO A 50 0.72 -7.41 0.60
CA PRO A 50 0.08 -7.42 1.91
C PRO A 50 -0.51 -6.05 2.23
N THR A 51 -1.71 -6.02 2.82
CA THR A 51 -2.30 -4.84 3.45
C THR A 51 -2.47 -5.16 4.93
N TRP A 52 -1.52 -4.70 5.75
CA TRP A 52 -1.55 -4.92 7.19
C TRP A 52 -2.54 -3.98 7.89
N ASP A 53 -2.65 -2.73 7.40
CA ASP A 53 -3.45 -1.67 8.02
C ASP A 53 -3.24 -1.59 9.55
N GLN A 54 -1.98 -1.65 9.98
CA GLN A 54 -1.61 -1.83 11.39
C GLN A 54 -0.75 -0.68 11.93
N LEU A 55 -1.11 -0.20 13.12
CA LEU A 55 -0.34 0.76 13.91
C LEU A 55 0.52 0.01 14.94
N LEU A 56 1.84 0.18 14.85
CA LEU A 56 2.80 -0.27 15.86
C LEU A 56 3.21 0.91 16.76
N VAL A 57 3.11 0.74 18.07
CA VAL A 57 3.34 1.80 19.07
C VAL A 57 4.54 1.45 19.94
N PHE A 58 5.62 2.20 19.76
CA PHE A 58 6.84 2.08 20.54
C PHE A 58 6.82 3.11 21.66
N ASP A 59 6.59 2.63 22.87
CA ASP A 59 6.49 3.48 24.05
C ASP A 59 7.85 3.70 24.72
N ASN A 60 7.95 4.82 25.44
CA ASN A 60 9.11 5.16 26.28
C ASN A 60 10.43 5.09 25.51
N VAL A 61 10.45 5.62 24.29
CA VAL A 61 11.67 5.72 23.50
C VAL A 61 12.52 6.85 24.07
N GLU A 62 13.65 6.49 24.68
CA GLU A 62 14.58 7.44 25.28
C GLU A 62 15.63 7.86 24.27
N LEU A 63 15.71 9.16 24.02
CA LEU A 63 16.74 9.77 23.18
C LEU A 63 17.55 10.77 24.00
N TYR A 64 18.84 10.89 23.70
CA TYR A 64 19.76 11.79 24.38
C TYR A 64 20.29 12.82 23.40
N GLY A 65 20.15 14.10 23.73
CA GLY A 65 20.55 15.22 22.87
C GLY A 65 19.72 16.47 23.12
N GLU A 66 19.87 17.48 22.26
CA GLU A 66 19.05 18.68 22.28
C GLU A 66 17.73 18.46 21.54
N ALA A 67 16.64 18.97 22.11
CA ALA A 67 15.28 18.77 21.60
C ALA A 67 15.11 19.25 20.14
N HIS A 68 15.75 20.38 19.78
CA HIS A 68 15.68 20.95 18.44
C HIS A 68 16.46 20.12 17.41
N GLU A 69 17.62 19.58 17.78
CA GLU A 69 18.41 18.71 16.90
C GLU A 69 17.64 17.42 16.58
N MET A 70 16.97 16.82 17.57
CA MET A 70 16.14 15.63 17.37
C MET A 70 14.96 15.89 16.44
N ARG A 71 14.40 17.10 16.48
CA ARG A 71 13.29 17.49 15.61
C ARG A 71 13.73 17.59 14.15
N ASP A 72 14.90 18.18 13.91
CA ASP A 72 15.38 18.45 12.56
C ASP A 72 16.09 17.25 11.93
N ASP A 73 16.79 16.45 12.72
CA ASP A 73 17.45 15.21 12.29
C ASP A 73 17.16 14.04 13.25
N PRO A 74 15.94 13.46 13.19
CA PRO A 74 15.60 12.33 14.04
C PRO A 74 16.37 11.06 13.64
N PRO A 75 16.55 10.12 14.58
CA PRO A 75 17.09 8.80 14.28
C PRO A 75 16.30 8.09 13.17
N ILE A 76 17.02 7.29 12.38
CA ILE A 76 16.44 6.55 11.25
C ILE A 76 15.70 5.31 11.76
N ILE A 77 14.51 5.08 11.22
CA ILE A 77 13.73 3.84 11.39
C ILE A 77 14.20 2.84 10.35
N VAL A 78 14.45 1.61 10.77
CA VAL A 78 14.78 0.51 9.87
C VAL A 78 13.57 -0.41 9.77
N ILE A 79 13.15 -0.70 8.54
CA ILE A 79 12.03 -1.60 8.29
C ILE A 79 12.54 -2.77 7.46
N GLU A 80 12.38 -3.98 7.97
CA GLU A 80 12.72 -5.21 7.27
C GLU A 80 11.46 -6.00 6.94
N ILE A 81 11.41 -6.55 5.73
CA ILE A 81 10.33 -7.42 5.28
C ILE A 81 10.85 -8.85 5.25
N TYR A 82 10.06 -9.76 5.80
CA TYR A 82 10.36 -11.17 5.91
C TYR A 82 9.22 -12.01 5.37
N ASP A 83 9.57 -13.19 4.85
CA ASP A 83 8.65 -14.26 4.50
C ASP A 83 8.62 -15.28 5.65
N GLN A 84 7.43 -15.63 6.13
CA GLN A 84 7.29 -16.56 7.26
C GLN A 84 6.92 -17.97 6.77
N ASP A 85 7.94 -18.77 6.49
CA ASP A 85 7.73 -20.18 6.13
C ASP A 85 7.01 -20.96 7.24
N THR A 86 6.20 -21.94 6.82
CA THR A 86 5.49 -22.86 7.74
C THR A 86 6.45 -23.64 8.64
N VAL A 87 7.68 -23.91 8.16
CA VAL A 87 8.71 -24.62 8.91
C VAL A 87 10.06 -23.95 8.69
N GLY A 88 10.60 -23.32 9.74
CA GLY A 88 11.96 -22.79 9.71
C GLY A 88 12.07 -21.36 10.21
N LYS A 89 13.17 -20.72 9.80
CA LYS A 89 13.45 -19.31 10.11
C LYS A 89 12.86 -18.47 8.98
N ALA A 90 12.24 -17.35 9.34
CA ALA A 90 11.74 -16.39 8.36
C ALA A 90 12.84 -15.90 7.39
N ASP A 91 12.49 -15.85 6.11
CA ASP A 91 13.38 -15.53 5.00
C ASP A 91 13.41 -14.02 4.74
N PHE A 92 14.61 -13.45 4.64
CA PHE A 92 14.75 -12.01 4.44
C PHE A 92 14.41 -11.62 3.00
N MET A 93 13.35 -10.82 2.84
CA MET A 93 12.87 -10.35 1.54
C MET A 93 13.49 -9.01 1.14
N GLY A 94 13.72 -8.12 2.11
CA GLY A 94 14.32 -6.82 1.84
C GLY A 94 14.20 -5.84 3.01
N ARG A 95 14.77 -4.65 2.83
CA ARG A 95 14.79 -3.59 3.85
C ARG A 95 14.57 -2.22 3.22
N THR A 96 13.98 -1.32 3.99
CA THR A 96 13.95 0.11 3.70
C THR A 96 14.22 0.93 4.97
N PHE A 97 14.34 2.24 4.79
CA PHE A 97 14.65 3.20 5.85
C PHE A 97 13.69 4.38 5.78
N ALA A 98 13.30 4.91 6.93
CA ALA A 98 12.42 6.07 7.02
C ALA A 98 12.90 7.04 8.11
N LYS A 99 12.58 8.33 7.94
CA LYS A 99 12.69 9.32 9.01
C LYS A 99 11.29 9.65 9.52
N PRO A 100 11.03 9.63 10.83
CA PRO A 100 9.72 10.01 11.35
C PRO A 100 9.51 11.52 11.26
N VAL A 101 8.25 11.93 11.12
CA VAL A 101 7.86 13.31 11.39
C VAL A 101 7.84 13.50 12.91
N VAL A 102 8.78 14.27 13.43
CA VAL A 102 8.84 14.54 14.88
C VAL A 102 7.76 15.52 15.26
N LYS A 103 7.14 15.37 16.43
CA LYS A 103 6.23 16.36 17.06
C LYS A 103 6.77 16.67 18.45
N MET A 104 7.08 17.93 18.71
CA MET A 104 7.49 18.34 20.05
C MET A 104 6.27 18.52 20.96
N SER A 105 6.49 18.47 22.27
CA SER A 105 5.40 18.51 23.25
C SER A 105 4.69 19.86 23.29
N ASP A 106 5.38 20.94 22.93
CA ASP A 106 4.90 22.31 22.80
C ASP A 106 4.18 22.61 21.47
N GLU A 107 4.19 21.66 20.52
CA GLU A 107 3.52 21.82 19.23
C GLU A 107 2.07 21.31 19.25
N GLN A 108 1.21 21.93 18.45
CA GLN A 108 -0.15 21.45 18.25
C GLN A 108 -0.20 20.33 17.20
N TYR A 109 -1.01 19.31 17.48
CA TYR A 109 -1.27 18.22 16.54
C TYR A 109 -2.39 18.62 15.58
N CYS A 110 -2.04 19.34 14.50
CA CYS A 110 -3.01 19.78 13.51
C CYS A 110 -2.40 19.91 12.10
N PRO A 111 -3.26 20.02 11.06
CA PRO A 111 -2.80 20.27 9.70
C PRO A 111 -1.94 21.55 9.60
N PRO A 112 -0.99 21.60 8.64
CA PRO A 112 -0.75 20.62 7.58
C PRO A 112 0.23 19.49 7.94
N ARG A 113 0.88 19.54 9.12
CA ARG A 113 1.97 18.62 9.47
C ARG A 113 1.48 17.33 10.11
N PHE A 114 0.34 17.35 10.80
CA PHE A 114 -0.23 16.21 11.49
C PHE A 114 -1.71 15.98 11.12
N PRO A 115 -2.17 14.71 11.07
CA PRO A 115 -1.36 13.49 11.14
C PRO A 115 -0.45 13.35 9.90
N PRO A 116 0.64 12.56 9.97
CA PRO A 116 1.51 12.34 8.81
C PRO A 116 0.75 11.63 7.68
N GLN A 117 1.15 11.88 6.44
CA GLN A 117 0.57 11.21 5.28
C GLN A 117 1.34 9.94 4.92
N LEU A 118 0.66 8.98 4.29
CA LEU A 118 1.29 7.78 3.78
C LEU A 118 2.24 8.09 2.61
N GLU A 119 3.44 7.53 2.67
CA GLU A 119 4.49 7.69 1.65
C GLU A 119 5.05 6.33 1.22
N TYR A 120 5.49 6.27 -0.05
CA TYR A 120 6.14 5.06 -0.57
C TYR A 120 7.63 5.05 -0.24
N TYR A 121 8.07 3.96 0.37
CA TYR A 121 9.46 3.64 0.66
C TYR A 121 9.89 2.45 -0.20
N GLN A 122 10.89 2.66 -1.06
CA GLN A 122 11.45 1.58 -1.87
C GLN A 122 12.15 0.56 -0.96
N ILE A 123 11.76 -0.70 -1.08
CA ILE A 123 12.41 -1.83 -0.41
C ILE A 123 13.56 -2.30 -1.29
N TYR A 124 14.71 -2.61 -0.68
CA TYR A 124 15.89 -3.13 -1.35
C TYR A 124 16.33 -4.48 -0.76
N ARG A 125 16.77 -5.39 -1.64
CA ARG A 125 17.46 -6.64 -1.29
C ARG A 125 18.81 -6.66 -2.01
N GLY A 126 19.88 -6.38 -1.26
CA GLY A 126 21.18 -6.11 -1.85
C GLY A 126 21.09 -4.92 -2.81
N ASN A 127 21.47 -5.11 -4.07
CA ASN A 127 21.44 -4.06 -5.09
C ASN A 127 20.15 -4.05 -5.93
N SER A 128 19.17 -4.89 -5.60
CA SER A 128 17.91 -5.00 -6.36
C SER A 128 16.76 -4.37 -5.57
N THR A 129 15.82 -3.76 -6.28
CA THR A 129 14.54 -3.36 -5.69
C THR A 129 13.71 -4.60 -5.35
N ALA A 130 12.98 -4.55 -4.24
CA ALA A 130 12.25 -5.68 -3.65
C ALA A 130 10.80 -5.34 -3.31
N GLY A 131 10.22 -4.40 -4.04
CA GLY A 131 8.87 -3.87 -3.83
C GLY A 131 8.87 -2.52 -3.13
N ASP A 132 7.67 -2.00 -2.87
CA ASP A 132 7.46 -0.72 -2.20
C ASP A 132 6.61 -0.92 -0.94
N LEU A 133 6.99 -0.25 0.15
CA LEU A 133 6.20 -0.14 1.37
C LEU A 133 5.44 1.20 1.36
N LEU A 134 4.15 1.19 1.65
CA LEU A 134 3.36 2.39 1.91
C LEU A 134 3.11 2.50 3.42
N ALA A 135 3.70 3.50 4.05
CA ALA A 135 3.64 3.69 5.50
C ALA A 135 3.75 5.18 5.88
N ALA A 136 3.49 5.50 7.15
CA ALA A 136 3.77 6.80 7.74
C ALA A 136 4.39 6.62 9.12
N PHE A 137 5.27 7.53 9.52
CA PHE A 137 5.98 7.43 10.80
C PHE A 137 5.98 8.77 11.50
N GLU A 138 5.65 8.78 12.80
CA GLU A 138 5.71 9.98 13.63
C GLU A 138 6.35 9.69 14.99
N LEU A 139 7.15 10.64 15.47
CA LEU A 139 7.86 10.55 16.74
C LEU A 139 7.38 11.67 17.65
N LEU A 140 6.60 11.33 18.68
CA LEU A 140 5.88 12.29 19.51
C LEU A 140 6.58 12.45 20.85
N GLN A 141 7.05 13.65 21.18
CA GLN A 141 7.67 13.93 22.48
C GLN A 141 6.61 13.85 23.58
N ILE A 142 6.93 13.10 24.63
CA ILE A 142 6.08 12.97 25.81
C ILE A 142 6.38 14.15 26.73
N GLY A 143 5.40 15.05 26.87
CA GLY A 143 5.48 16.20 27.75
C GLY A 143 5.27 15.85 29.23
N PRO A 144 5.22 16.87 30.11
CA PRO A 144 5.01 16.67 31.54
C PRO A 144 3.65 16.05 31.89
N GLY A 145 2.63 16.17 31.03
CA GLY A 145 1.34 15.47 31.17
C GLY A 145 1.39 13.98 30.78
N GLY A 146 2.58 13.48 30.41
CA GLY A 146 2.79 12.07 30.08
C GLY A 146 2.03 11.66 28.81
N LYS A 147 1.60 10.40 28.75
CA LYS A 147 0.88 9.85 27.58
C LYS A 147 -0.48 10.51 27.32
N SER A 148 -1.03 11.24 28.29
CA SER A 148 -2.32 11.93 28.13
C SER A 148 -2.25 13.13 27.17
N ASP A 149 -1.07 13.68 26.93
CA ASP A 149 -0.82 14.76 25.97
C ASP A 149 -0.68 14.27 24.52
N LEU A 150 -0.62 12.94 24.33
CA LEU A 150 -0.48 12.35 23.00
C LEU A 150 -1.85 12.27 22.30
N PRO A 151 -1.90 12.38 20.96
CA PRO A 151 -3.13 12.18 20.21
C PRO A 151 -3.74 10.81 20.55
N PRO A 152 -5.07 10.70 20.69
CA PRO A 152 -5.71 9.44 21.02
C PRO A 152 -5.40 8.38 19.95
N ILE A 153 -5.37 7.12 20.37
CA ILE A 153 -5.24 5.97 19.49
C ILE A 153 -6.59 5.25 19.52
N ASP A 154 -7.10 4.90 18.33
CA ASP A 154 -8.31 4.10 18.21
C ASP A 154 -8.12 2.74 18.89
N GLY A 155 -9.19 2.19 19.47
CA GLY A 155 -9.13 0.89 20.12
C GLY A 155 -8.77 -0.24 19.14
N PRO A 156 -8.27 -1.39 19.65
CA PRO A 156 -7.95 -2.52 18.80
C PRO A 156 -9.19 -3.03 18.06
N THR A 157 -9.04 -3.35 16.78
CA THR A 157 -10.14 -3.78 15.89
C THR A 157 -10.41 -5.27 15.91
N ASP A 158 -9.41 -6.08 16.27
CA ASP A 158 -9.53 -7.52 16.39
C ASP A 158 -9.05 -7.93 17.80
N ILE A 159 -9.80 -8.82 18.44
CA ILE A 159 -9.46 -9.39 19.76
C ILE A 159 -9.11 -10.87 19.60
N ASP A 160 -9.63 -11.53 18.56
CA ASP A 160 -9.43 -12.96 18.30
C ASP A 160 -8.00 -13.24 17.82
N ARG A 161 -7.38 -12.28 17.11
CA ARG A 161 -5.97 -12.31 16.68
C ARG A 161 -5.02 -11.57 17.63
N GLY A 162 -5.52 -11.12 18.79
CA GLY A 162 -4.82 -10.21 19.70
C GLY A 162 -5.07 -8.74 19.34
N PRO A 163 -4.72 -7.78 20.22
CA PRO A 163 -5.13 -6.38 20.07
C PRO A 163 -4.37 -5.69 18.92
N ILE A 164 -4.88 -5.83 17.70
CA ILE A 164 -4.35 -5.15 16.52
C ILE A 164 -4.93 -3.74 16.48
N LEU A 165 -4.07 -2.74 16.61
CA LEU A 165 -4.43 -1.34 16.44
C LEU A 165 -4.42 -1.03 14.94
N PRO A 166 -5.51 -0.53 14.37
CA PRO A 166 -5.51 -0.25 12.96
C PRO A 166 -4.86 1.12 12.67
N VAL A 167 -4.46 1.39 11.41
CA VAL A 167 -4.05 2.76 11.04
C VAL A 167 -5.25 3.70 11.22
N PRO A 168 -5.09 4.88 11.85
CA PRO A 168 -6.19 5.84 12.03
C PRO A 168 -6.79 6.32 10.72
N LEU A 169 -8.11 6.59 10.70
CA LEU A 169 -8.84 7.03 9.51
C LEU A 169 -8.27 8.30 8.86
N GLY A 170 -7.69 9.21 9.65
CA GLY A 170 -7.06 10.43 9.15
C GLY A 170 -5.76 10.21 8.35
N ILE A 171 -5.18 9.01 8.43
CA ILE A 171 -3.94 8.62 7.72
C ILE A 171 -4.25 7.69 6.55
N ARG A 172 -5.32 6.88 6.67
CA ARG A 172 -5.72 5.97 5.60
C ARG A 172 -6.02 6.71 4.29
N PRO A 173 -5.78 6.08 3.13
CA PRO A 173 -6.20 6.65 1.86
C PRO A 173 -7.73 6.78 1.83
N VAL A 174 -8.22 7.98 1.51
CA VAL A 174 -9.63 8.18 1.18
C VAL A 174 -9.89 7.50 -0.15
N LEU A 175 -10.88 6.61 -0.21
CA LEU A 175 -11.22 5.88 -1.42
C LEU A 175 -12.37 6.54 -2.17
N SER A 176 -12.25 6.55 -3.49
CA SER A 176 -13.29 6.98 -4.42
C SER A 176 -13.52 5.87 -5.44
N LYS A 177 -14.74 5.80 -5.98
CA LYS A 177 -15.09 4.79 -6.97
C LYS A 177 -14.56 5.19 -8.35
N TYR A 178 -13.63 4.42 -8.89
CA TYR A 178 -13.12 4.56 -10.24
C TYR A 178 -13.74 3.52 -11.17
N ARG A 179 -14.00 3.95 -12.42
CA ARG A 179 -14.30 3.05 -13.53
C ARG A 179 -13.00 2.87 -14.31
N VAL A 180 -12.51 1.64 -14.37
CA VAL A 180 -11.34 1.33 -15.18
C VAL A 180 -11.73 0.55 -16.42
N GLU A 181 -11.19 1.00 -17.55
CA GLU A 181 -11.38 0.41 -18.86
C GLU A 181 -10.04 -0.05 -19.41
N VAL A 182 -9.93 -1.34 -19.71
CA VAL A 182 -8.81 -1.90 -20.48
C VAL A 182 -9.31 -2.19 -21.88
N ILE A 183 -8.66 -1.59 -22.88
CA ILE A 183 -9.03 -1.70 -24.29
C ILE A 183 -7.98 -2.54 -24.99
N ALA A 184 -8.37 -3.71 -25.49
CA ALA A 184 -7.52 -4.56 -26.31
C ALA A 184 -7.70 -4.20 -27.79
N LEU A 185 -6.63 -3.67 -28.40
CA LEU A 185 -6.60 -3.39 -29.83
C LEU A 185 -5.91 -4.58 -30.52
N GLU A 186 -6.75 -5.54 -30.97
CA GLU A 186 -6.41 -6.59 -31.95
C GLU A 186 -5.46 -7.74 -31.52
N HIS A 187 -6.01 -8.93 -31.22
CA HIS A 187 -5.45 -10.24 -31.58
C HIS A 187 -6.52 -11.35 -31.44
N GLN A 188 -6.80 -12.11 -32.51
CA GLN A 188 -8.00 -12.96 -32.67
C GLN A 188 -8.07 -14.24 -31.79
N THR A 189 -7.25 -14.40 -30.74
CA THR A 189 -7.18 -15.69 -30.01
C THR A 189 -6.73 -15.61 -28.54
N LEU A 190 -6.56 -14.42 -27.96
CA LEU A 190 -5.99 -14.28 -26.62
C LEU A 190 -7.01 -13.69 -25.65
N MET A 191 -7.14 -14.28 -24.45
CA MET A 191 -7.94 -13.69 -23.38
C MET A 191 -7.08 -12.76 -22.53
N PHE A 192 -7.66 -11.63 -22.14
CA PHE A 192 -7.05 -10.67 -21.23
C PHE A 192 -7.67 -10.82 -19.85
N THR A 193 -6.82 -11.03 -18.84
CA THR A 193 -7.21 -10.98 -17.44
C THR A 193 -6.54 -9.77 -16.82
N THR A 194 -7.36 -8.84 -16.33
CA THR A 194 -6.88 -7.69 -15.56
C THR A 194 -6.88 -8.05 -14.08
N VAL A 195 -5.70 -8.07 -13.46
CA VAL A 195 -5.53 -8.30 -12.02
C VAL A 195 -5.08 -7.00 -11.37
N TRP A 196 -5.98 -6.39 -10.63
CA TRP A 196 -5.64 -5.25 -9.79
C TRP A 196 -4.76 -5.70 -8.63
N GLY A 197 -3.65 -5.00 -8.39
CA GLY A 197 -2.97 -5.09 -7.09
C GLY A 197 -4.01 -4.72 -6.03
N ARG A 198 -4.48 -5.70 -5.26
CA ARG A 198 -5.64 -5.53 -4.39
C ARG A 198 -5.39 -4.37 -3.44
N VAL A 199 -6.23 -3.34 -3.49
CA VAL A 199 -6.19 -2.27 -2.49
C VAL A 199 -7.14 -2.55 -1.34
N MET A 200 -8.13 -3.43 -1.47
CA MET A 200 -8.90 -3.91 -0.33
C MET A 200 -9.40 -5.34 -0.52
N GLU A 201 -9.28 -6.12 0.56
CA GLU A 201 -10.01 -7.33 0.93
C GLU A 201 -9.67 -8.70 0.30
N ASN A 202 -9.86 -9.71 1.17
CA ASN A 202 -9.46 -11.11 1.11
C ASN A 202 -10.26 -11.96 0.10
N GLN A 203 -10.26 -11.62 -1.19
CA GLN A 203 -10.66 -12.56 -2.24
C GLN A 203 -9.66 -12.59 -3.38
N LEU A 204 -9.02 -13.75 -3.60
CA LEU A 204 -8.31 -14.05 -4.85
C LEU A 204 -9.20 -13.61 -6.00
N PRO A 205 -8.77 -12.66 -6.85
CA PRO A 205 -9.54 -12.35 -8.04
C PRO A 205 -9.56 -13.64 -8.84
N GLN A 206 -10.70 -14.33 -8.79
CA GLN A 206 -11.03 -15.32 -9.79
C GLN A 206 -10.86 -14.58 -11.12
N PRO A 207 -9.97 -15.03 -12.03
CA PRO A 207 -9.88 -14.42 -13.33
C PRO A 207 -11.30 -14.40 -13.90
N GLN A 208 -11.83 -13.22 -14.25
CA GLN A 208 -13.04 -13.15 -15.04
C GLN A 208 -12.61 -13.25 -16.51
N PRO A 209 -12.64 -14.45 -17.12
CA PRO A 209 -12.35 -14.57 -18.54
C PRO A 209 -13.39 -13.78 -19.33
N CYS A 210 -12.94 -12.78 -20.08
CA CYS A 210 -13.75 -12.20 -21.14
C CYS A 210 -13.66 -13.14 -22.34
N CYS A 211 -14.68 -13.99 -22.51
CA CYS A 211 -14.90 -14.64 -23.79
C CYS A 211 -16.38 -14.78 -24.07
N SER A 212 -16.79 -14.17 -25.18
CA SER A 212 -17.95 -14.63 -25.92
C SER A 212 -17.61 -15.98 -26.55
N GLN A 213 -18.20 -17.07 -26.04
CA GLN A 213 -18.24 -18.31 -26.80
C GLN A 213 -19.11 -18.09 -28.05
N GLY A 214 -18.47 -18.12 -29.22
CA GLY A 214 -19.11 -18.40 -30.50
C GLY A 214 -19.77 -17.22 -31.20
N SER A 215 -19.22 -16.82 -32.35
CA SER A 215 -19.85 -17.05 -33.64
C SER A 215 -19.07 -16.33 -34.74
N SER A 216 -19.00 -16.99 -35.88
CA SER A 216 -18.51 -16.49 -37.16
C SER A 216 -19.27 -15.23 -37.58
N LEU A 217 -18.86 -14.04 -37.12
CA LEU A 217 -19.37 -12.77 -37.63
C LEU A 217 -18.25 -11.71 -37.68
N SER A 218 -18.07 -11.21 -38.88
CA SER A 218 -17.14 -10.18 -39.34
C SER A 218 -17.46 -8.79 -38.78
N HIS A 219 -16.94 -8.39 -37.61
CA HIS A 219 -16.78 -6.98 -37.22
C HIS A 219 -15.56 -6.80 -36.29
N PRO A 220 -14.71 -5.76 -36.47
CA PRO A 220 -13.56 -5.51 -35.60
C PRO A 220 -14.07 -4.94 -34.26
N TYR A 221 -14.29 -5.81 -33.27
CA TYR A 221 -14.79 -5.39 -31.96
C TYR A 221 -13.60 -5.11 -31.03
N ASN A 222 -13.48 -3.87 -30.55
CA ASN A 222 -12.63 -3.56 -29.40
C ASN A 222 -13.27 -4.20 -28.17
N GLU A 223 -12.65 -5.22 -27.59
CA GLU A 223 -13.13 -5.76 -26.33
C GLU A 223 -12.75 -4.80 -25.18
N HIS A 224 -13.77 -4.38 -24.44
CA HIS A 224 -13.64 -3.50 -23.28
C HIS A 224 -13.80 -4.34 -22.01
N THR A 225 -12.75 -4.46 -21.20
CA THR A 225 -12.92 -4.94 -19.83
C THR A 225 -13.27 -3.76 -18.94
N LEU A 226 -14.45 -3.81 -18.33
CA LEU A 226 -14.97 -2.80 -17.41
C LEU A 226 -14.90 -3.30 -15.98
N ALA A 227 -14.19 -2.58 -15.12
CA ALA A 227 -14.18 -2.82 -13.68
C ALA A 227 -14.52 -1.54 -12.93
N SER A 228 -15.44 -1.63 -11.97
CA SER A 228 -15.62 -0.59 -10.95
C SER A 228 -14.79 -0.96 -9.74
N GLN A 229 -13.86 -0.09 -9.34
CA GLN A 229 -12.91 -0.35 -8.27
C GLN A 229 -12.80 0.87 -7.37
N ASP A 230 -12.80 0.67 -6.05
CA ASP A 230 -12.47 1.73 -5.11
C ASP A 230 -10.94 1.91 -5.09
N LEU A 231 -10.48 3.10 -5.46
CA LEU A 231 -9.07 3.48 -5.47
C LEU A 231 -8.87 4.77 -4.65
N PRO A 232 -7.66 5.01 -4.11
CA PRO A 232 -7.36 6.24 -3.40
C PRO A 232 -7.66 7.49 -4.22
N GLU A 233 -8.27 8.51 -3.62
CA GLU A 233 -8.41 9.83 -4.25
C GLU A 233 -7.04 10.44 -4.56
N ASN A 234 -6.07 10.21 -3.68
CA ASN A 234 -4.69 10.54 -3.96
C ASN A 234 -4.11 9.56 -5.00
N GLU A 235 -4.03 10.02 -6.25
CA GLU A 235 -3.50 9.26 -7.38
C GLU A 235 -2.04 8.81 -7.20
N LEU A 236 -1.31 9.40 -6.24
CA LEU A 236 0.00 8.90 -5.83
C LEU A 236 -0.07 7.49 -5.24
N LEU A 237 -1.16 7.19 -4.55
CA LEU A 237 -1.39 5.97 -3.79
C LEU A 237 -2.10 4.89 -4.62
N HIS A 238 -2.38 5.15 -5.90
CA HIS A 238 -2.96 4.15 -6.79
C HIS A 238 -2.05 2.91 -6.87
N PRO A 239 -2.63 1.70 -6.76
CA PRO A 239 -1.89 0.46 -6.89
C PRO A 239 -1.45 0.25 -8.35
N PRO A 240 -0.44 -0.61 -8.58
CA PRO A 240 -0.10 -1.03 -9.92
C PRO A 240 -1.22 -1.90 -10.50
N LEU A 241 -1.38 -1.82 -11.81
CA LEU A 241 -2.32 -2.65 -12.58
C LEU A 241 -1.54 -3.75 -13.30
N ASN A 242 -1.78 -5.01 -12.97
CA ASN A 242 -1.18 -6.14 -13.66
C ASN A 242 -2.13 -6.65 -14.76
N ILE A 243 -1.67 -6.62 -16.00
CA ILE A 243 -2.39 -7.13 -17.16
C ILE A 243 -1.76 -8.46 -17.55
N ARG A 244 -2.53 -9.53 -17.48
CA ARG A 244 -2.11 -10.87 -17.87
C ARG A 244 -2.85 -11.30 -19.14
N VAL A 245 -2.11 -11.89 -20.06
CA VAL A 245 -2.65 -12.43 -21.31
C VAL A 245 -2.55 -13.95 -21.23
N VAL A 246 -3.67 -14.63 -21.40
CA VAL A 246 -3.74 -16.10 -21.35
C VAL A 246 -4.25 -16.65 -22.68
N ASP A 247 -3.64 -17.75 -23.13
CA ASP A 247 -4.09 -18.58 -24.23
C ASP A 247 -5.12 -19.59 -23.69
N CYS A 248 -6.30 -19.59 -24.31
CA CYS A 248 -7.43 -20.42 -23.92
C CYS A 248 -7.57 -21.57 -24.89
N ARG A 249 -7.16 -22.74 -24.43
CA ARG A 249 -7.20 -23.97 -25.21
C ARG A 249 -8.47 -24.74 -24.92
N ALA A 250 -8.81 -25.67 -25.82
CA ALA A 250 -9.90 -26.61 -25.62
C ALA A 250 -9.81 -27.30 -24.24
N PHE A 251 -10.97 -27.68 -23.70
CA PHE A 251 -11.11 -28.34 -22.39
C PHE A 251 -10.73 -27.45 -21.18
N GLY A 252 -10.92 -26.13 -21.28
CA GLY A 252 -10.78 -25.21 -20.15
C GLY A 252 -9.34 -25.04 -19.67
N ARG A 253 -8.35 -25.32 -20.53
CA ARG A 253 -6.93 -25.14 -20.21
C ARG A 253 -6.52 -23.70 -20.52
N TYR A 254 -5.94 -23.02 -19.53
CA TYR A 254 -5.40 -21.67 -19.65
C TYR A 254 -3.87 -21.74 -19.57
N THR A 255 -3.17 -21.06 -20.47
CA THR A 255 -1.71 -20.92 -20.43
C THR A 255 -1.35 -19.44 -20.43
N LEU A 256 -0.56 -18.98 -19.45
CA LEU A 256 -0.08 -17.59 -19.44
C LEU A 256 0.84 -17.37 -20.66
N VAL A 257 0.48 -16.41 -21.51
CA VAL A 257 1.23 -16.00 -22.70
C VAL A 257 2.17 -14.85 -22.36
N GLY A 258 1.71 -13.92 -21.54
CA GLY A 258 2.49 -12.77 -21.12
C GLY A 258 1.85 -12.01 -19.96
N SER A 259 2.65 -11.21 -19.27
CA SER A 259 2.20 -10.35 -18.17
C SER A 259 2.92 -9.02 -18.26
N HIS A 260 2.20 -7.93 -18.02
CA HIS A 260 2.74 -6.58 -17.94
C HIS A 260 2.18 -5.85 -16.72
N ALA A 261 3.02 -5.10 -16.02
CA ALA A 261 2.63 -4.32 -14.85
C ALA A 261 2.70 -2.82 -15.17
N VAL A 262 1.54 -2.14 -15.11
CA VAL A 262 1.45 -0.69 -15.15
C VAL A 262 1.66 -0.17 -13.74
N SER A 263 2.85 0.36 -13.46
CA SER A 263 3.26 0.80 -12.12
C SER A 263 2.54 2.06 -11.61
N SER A 264 2.02 2.88 -12.52
CA SER A 264 1.32 4.13 -12.19
C SER A 264 0.17 4.39 -13.16
N LEU A 265 -1.04 4.55 -12.61
CA LEU A 265 -2.24 4.84 -13.38
C LEU A 265 -2.37 6.31 -13.78
N ARG A 266 -1.56 7.21 -13.22
CA ARG A 266 -1.77 8.67 -13.35
C ARG A 266 -1.82 9.16 -14.79
N LYS A 267 -1.05 8.53 -15.68
CA LYS A 267 -1.01 8.86 -17.11
C LYS A 267 -2.28 8.47 -17.87
N PHE A 268 -3.12 7.63 -17.26
CA PHE A 268 -4.33 7.05 -17.86
C PHE A 268 -5.61 7.61 -17.24
N ILE A 269 -5.51 8.57 -16.32
CA ILE A 269 -6.68 9.17 -15.67
C ILE A 269 -7.31 10.17 -16.61
N TYR A 270 -8.51 9.85 -17.08
CA TYR A 270 -9.36 10.75 -17.83
C TYR A 270 -10.22 11.59 -16.88
N ARG A 271 -10.12 12.92 -16.99
CA ARG A 271 -11.02 13.85 -16.31
C ARG A 271 -11.92 14.50 -17.36
N PRO A 272 -13.24 14.27 -17.33
CA PRO A 272 -14.14 14.93 -18.26
C PRO A 272 -14.06 16.44 -18.06
N PRO A 273 -14.10 17.25 -19.14
CA PRO A 273 -14.12 18.70 -19.01
C PRO A 273 -15.35 19.16 -18.22
N ASP A 274 -15.12 20.13 -17.34
CA ASP A 274 -16.12 20.61 -16.40
C ASP A 274 -17.24 21.35 -17.15
N LYS A 275 -18.46 20.77 -17.16
CA LYS A 275 -19.60 21.31 -17.93
C LYS A 275 -20.06 22.69 -17.44
N LYS A 276 -19.53 23.19 -16.32
CA LYS A 276 -19.88 24.50 -15.73
C LYS A 276 -18.98 25.65 -16.18
N ALA A 277 -17.90 25.40 -16.92
CA ALA A 277 -16.96 26.44 -17.35
C ALA A 277 -17.35 27.17 -18.66
N GLN A 278 -18.48 26.83 -19.30
CA GLN A 278 -18.89 27.40 -20.60
C GLN A 278 -20.06 28.39 -20.55
N HIS A 279 -20.34 29.04 -19.41
CA HIS A 279 -21.45 30.00 -19.30
C HIS A 279 -21.06 31.45 -19.01
N TRP A 280 -19.83 31.87 -19.30
CA TRP A 280 -19.42 33.28 -19.19
C TRP A 280 -18.55 33.73 -20.36
N ASN A 281 -19.15 33.91 -21.55
CA ASN A 281 -18.75 34.92 -22.54
C ASN A 281 -19.65 34.84 -23.79
N MET A 282 -20.89 35.31 -23.65
CA MET A 282 -21.69 35.81 -24.78
C MET A 282 -22.62 36.91 -24.26
N THR A 283 -22.03 38.04 -23.87
CA THR A 283 -22.67 39.36 -23.97
C THR A 283 -21.59 40.34 -24.42
N GLY A 284 -21.55 40.57 -25.72
CA GLY A 284 -20.79 41.60 -26.42
C GLY A 284 -21.62 42.02 -27.61
#